data_AF-A0A1I7WSE5-F1
#
_entry.id   AF-A0A1I7WSE5-F1
#
_cell.length_a   1.000
_cell.length_b   1.000
_cell.length_c   1.000
_cell.angle_alpha   90.00
_cell.angle_beta   90.00
_cell.angle_gamma   90.00
#
_symmetry.space_group_name_H-M   'P 1'
#
loop_
_entity.id
_entity.type
_entity.pdbx_description
1 polymer ?
#
loop_
_entity_poly.entity_id
_entity_poly.type
_entity_poly.pdbx_seq_one_letter_code
_entity_poly.pdbx_strand_id
1 'polypeptide(L)' 'MTKGTQKKRCASCGFPDAKKRTYNWSAKSIRRRTTGTGRMRHLKQVQRRFRIWLSMVKMNDFVIQ' A
#
# COMPACT_ATOMS: atom_id res chain seq x y z
N MET A 1 -18.11 5.21 -6.21
CA MET A 1 -18.09 5.33 -4.74
C MET A 1 -19.22 6.26 -4.35
N THR A 2 -20.33 5.73 -3.85
CA THR A 2 -21.52 6.52 -3.54
C THR A 2 -21.23 7.43 -2.34
N LYS A 3 -21.15 8.74 -2.59
CA LYS A 3 -21.17 9.79 -1.57
C LYS A 3 -22.62 9.88 -1.11
N GLY A 4 -22.89 9.94 0.20
CA GLY A 4 -24.26 10.19 0.67
C GLY A 4 -24.72 11.55 0.14
N THR A 5 -25.80 11.59 -0.64
CA THR A 5 -26.23 12.77 -1.40
C THR A 5 -26.51 13.97 -0.49
N GLN A 6 -27.13 13.74 0.65
CA GLN A 6 -27.44 14.78 1.64
C GLN A 6 -26.20 15.23 2.43
N LYS A 7 -25.50 14.27 3.05
CA LYS A 7 -24.39 14.55 3.98
C LYS A 7 -23.08 14.88 3.27
N LYS A 8 -23.05 14.80 1.94
CA LYS A 8 -21.89 15.06 1.10
C LYS A 8 -20.61 14.37 1.63
N ARG A 9 -20.73 13.15 2.17
CA ARG A 9 -19.61 12.36 2.70
C ARG A 9 -19.69 10.92 2.25
N CYS A 10 -18.54 10.31 1.97
CA CYS A 10 -18.47 8.87 1.71
C CYS A 10 -18.43 8.09 3.04
N ALA A 11 -19.40 7.20 3.24
CA ALA A 11 -19.47 6.35 4.43
C ALA A 11 -18.33 5.31 4.52
N SER A 12 -17.74 4.93 3.38
CA SER A 12 -16.65 3.95 3.34
C SER A 12 -15.28 4.60 3.56
N CYS A 13 -14.89 5.55 2.71
CA CYS A 13 -13.53 6.10 2.71
C CYS A 13 -13.37 7.41 3.50
N GLY A 14 -14.45 8.11 3.85
CA GLY A 14 -14.38 9.38 4.58
C GLY A 14 -14.15 10.63 3.71
N PHE A 15 -14.06 10.50 2.38
CA PHE A 15 -13.96 11.66 1.48
C PHE A 15 -15.08 12.68 1.79
N PRO A 16 -14.78 13.98 1.97
CA PRO A 16 -13.61 14.73 1.50
C PRO A 16 -12.40 14.84 2.46
N ASP A 17 -12.38 14.12 3.59
CA ASP A 17 -11.25 14.22 4.52
C ASP A 17 -9.92 13.79 3.87
N ALA A 18 -8.83 14.45 4.24
CA ALA A 18 -7.48 14.10 3.77
C ALA A 18 -7.06 12.70 4.23
N LYS A 19 -7.47 12.29 5.43
CA LYS A 19 -7.21 10.96 5.98
C LYS A 19 -8.32 9.99 5.56
N LYS A 20 -7.93 8.75 5.26
CA LYS A 20 -8.88 7.66 4.99
C LYS A 20 -9.57 7.22 6.29
N ARG A 21 -10.86 6.94 6.22
CA ARG A 21 -11.64 6.40 7.33
C ARG A 21 -11.29 4.93 7.62
N THR A 22 -10.75 4.67 8.80
CA THR A 22 -10.43 3.34 9.35
C THR A 22 -10.74 3.26 10.83
N TYR A 23 -11.22 2.11 11.30
CA TYR A 23 -11.43 1.84 12.73
C TYR A 23 -10.94 0.44 13.10
N ASN A 24 -10.38 0.32 14.31
CA ASN A 24 -9.75 -0.92 14.77
C ASN A 24 -10.74 -2.05 15.06
N TRP A 25 -12.00 -1.72 15.34
CA TRP A 25 -13.06 -2.71 15.58
C TRP A 25 -13.42 -3.54 14.34
N SER A 26 -12.99 -3.15 13.13
CA SER A 26 -13.21 -3.94 11.90
C SER A 26 -11.90 -4.26 11.18
N ALA A 27 -11.22 -5.32 11.64
CA ALA A 27 -10.05 -5.87 10.97
C ALA A 27 -10.31 -6.26 9.50
N LYS A 28 -11.51 -6.79 9.20
CA LYS A 28 -11.90 -7.16 7.83
C LYS A 28 -11.96 -5.94 6.89
N SER A 29 -12.46 -4.80 7.38
CA SER A 29 -12.51 -3.55 6.61
C SER A 29 -11.11 -2.99 6.34
N ILE A 30 -10.19 -3.14 7.29
CA ILE A 30 -8.78 -2.77 7.14
C ILE A 30 -8.14 -3.65 6.07
N ARG A 31 -8.19 -4.98 6.19
CA ARG A 31 -7.56 -5.94 5.25
C ARG A 31 -7.96 -5.76 3.79
N ARG A 32 -9.18 -5.34 3.51
CA ARG A 32 -9.66 -5.09 2.14
C ARG A 32 -9.01 -3.88 1.46
N ARG A 33 -8.41 -2.97 2.23
CA ARG A 33 -7.94 -1.66 1.75
C ARG A 33 -6.48 -1.36 2.09
N THR A 34 -5.82 -2.22 2.86
CA THR A 34 -4.39 -2.12 3.16
C THR A 34 -3.55 -2.18 1.89
N THR A 35 -2.36 -1.62 1.96
CA THR A 35 -1.29 -1.77 0.95
C THR A 35 -1.12 -3.25 0.62
N GLY A 36 -0.89 -3.59 -0.65
CA GLY A 36 -0.86 -4.99 -1.13
C GLY A 36 -2.08 -5.39 -1.96
N THR A 37 -3.25 -4.82 -1.67
CA THR A 37 -4.51 -5.17 -2.36
C THR A 37 -4.68 -4.54 -3.75
N GLY A 38 -3.98 -3.44 -4.01
CA GLY A 38 -4.04 -2.70 -5.28
C GLY A 38 -2.93 -3.05 -6.27
N ARG A 39 -2.89 -2.34 -7.40
CA ARG A 39 -1.90 -2.57 -8.48
C ARG A 39 -0.44 -2.37 -8.04
N MET A 40 -0.19 -1.57 -7.00
CA MET A 40 1.15 -1.25 -6.45
C MET A 40 2.17 -0.81 -7.52
N ARG A 41 1.77 0.09 -8.44
CA ARG A 41 2.58 0.51 -9.60
C ARG A 41 4.00 0.94 -9.22
N HIS A 42 4.14 1.75 -8.17
CA HIS A 42 5.45 2.24 -7.72
C HIS A 42 6.15 1.25 -6.78
N LEU A 43 5.49 0.82 -5.70
CA LEU A 43 6.10 -0.01 -4.65
C LEU A 43 6.67 -1.34 -5.18
N LYS A 44 6.02 -1.97 -6.16
CA LYS A 44 6.56 -3.19 -6.81
C LYS A 44 7.90 -2.96 -7.49
N GLN A 45 8.06 -1.80 -8.13
CA GLN A 45 9.30 -1.47 -8.83
C GLN A 45 10.43 -1.18 -7.84
N VAL A 46 10.14 -0.50 -6.73
CA VAL A 46 11.11 -0.25 -5.65
C VAL A 46 11.66 -1.57 -5.12
N GLN A 47 10.79 -2.53 -4.79
CA GLN A 47 11.21 -3.86 -4.32
C GLN A 47 12.07 -4.61 -5.35
N ARG A 48 11.72 -4.52 -6.64
CA ARG A 48 12.52 -5.14 -7.72
C ARG A 48 13.92 -4.52 -7.82
N ARG A 49 14.02 -3.20 -7.79
CA ARG A 49 15.31 -2.49 -7.84
C ARG A 49 16.17 -2.84 -6.63
N PHE A 50 15.57 -2.84 -5.44
CA PHE A 50 16.27 -3.23 -4.21
C PHE A 50 16.82 -4.66 -4.28
N ARG A 51 16.04 -5.61 -4.82
CA ARG A 51 16.50 -6.99 -5.03
C ARG A 51 17.66 -7.09 -6.04
N ILE A 52 17.60 -6.35 -7.15
CA ILE A 52 18.67 -6.32 -8.16
C ILE A 52 19.96 -5.78 -7.54
N TRP A 53 19.86 -4.67 -6.80
CA TRP A 53 20.99 -4.08 -6.11
C TRP A 53 21.59 -5.06 -5.08
N LEU A 54 20.75 -5.69 -4.25
CA LEU A 54 21.22 -6.71 -3.30
C LEU A 54 21.90 -7.92 -3.98
N SER A 55 21.45 -8.34 -5.15
CA SER A 55 22.09 -9.45 -5.87
C SER A 55 23.45 -9.08 -6.46
N MET A 56 23.67 -7.80 -6.84
CA MET A 56 24.97 -7.33 -7.31
C MET A 56 25.99 -7.26 -6.16
N VAL A 57 25.56 -6.83 -4.97
CA VAL A 57 26.43 -6.77 -3.79
C VAL A 57 26.82 -8.17 -3.31
N LYS A 58 25.88 -9.13 -3.29
CA LYS A 58 26.16 -10.52 -2.88
C LYS A 58 27.15 -11.28 -3.77
N MET A 59 27.25 -10.93 -5.06
CA MET A 59 28.28 -11.52 -5.93
C MET A 59 29.68 -10.99 -5.58
N ASN A 60 29.80 -9.74 -5.14
CA ASN A 60 31.08 -9.17 -4.72
C ASN A 60 31.57 -9.75 -3.37
N ASP A 61 30.66 -10.12 -2.47
CA ASP A 61 31.03 -10.78 -1.20
C ASP A 61 31.55 -12.22 -1.43
N PHE A 62 31.09 -12.93 -2.48
CA PHE A 62 31.54 -14.30 -2.79
C PHE A 62 32.85 -14.35 -3.59
N VAL A 63 33.25 -13.24 -4.22
CA VAL A 63 34.52 -13.13 -4.98
C VAL A 63 35.68 -12.63 -4.11
N ILE A 64 35.41 -12.14 -2.89
CA ILE A 64 36.42 -11.64 -1.93
C ILE A 64 36.72 -12.69 -0.82
N GLN A 65 36.36 -13.97 -1.02
CA GLN A 65 36.98 -15.10 -0.31
C GLN A 65 37.92 -15.86 -1.24
#